data_AF-A0A3P9Q7C9-F1
#
_entry.id   AF-A0A3P9Q7C9-F1
#
_cell.length_a   1.000
_cell.length_b   1.000
_cell.length_c   1.000
_cell.angle_alpha   90.00
_cell.angle_beta   90.00
_cell.angle_gamma   90.00
#
_symmetry.space_group_name_H-M   'P 1'
#
loop_
_entity.id
_entity.type
_entity.pdbx_description
1 polymer ?
#
loop_
_entity_poly.entity_id
_entity_poly.type
_entity_poly.pdbx_seq_one_letter_code
_entity_poly.pdbx_strand_id
1 'polypeptide(L)'
;MFQVELPRERKARESVERRRSYETERRGRIFNEKFRTIGVSFYADVKQYNRAACLLQRRQEVADRSAHQARVAFWHQNQNPESRREFDLNDPDALKKTESQMVLPGLLGEDPESGSRKQRQQEQLRDWLLQQRNELQQKRLQQKIDGERALSCNCLGELYNCTEFQVPTIK
;
A
#
# COMPACT_ATOMS: atom_id res chain seq x y z
N MET A 1 -50.98 -49.48 -101.99
CA MET A 1 -49.52 -49.50 -102.10
C MET A 1 -48.95 -49.75 -100.71
N PHE A 2 -48.22 -50.84 -100.49
CA PHE A 2 -47.54 -51.09 -99.22
C PHE A 2 -46.35 -50.13 -99.11
N GLN A 3 -46.35 -49.24 -98.13
CA GLN A 3 -45.18 -48.43 -97.79
C GLN A 3 -44.12 -49.35 -97.18
N VAL A 4 -43.16 -49.76 -98.01
CA VAL A 4 -41.99 -50.52 -97.58
C VAL A 4 -40.99 -49.52 -96.99
N GLU A 5 -40.98 -49.38 -95.67
CA GLU A 5 -39.98 -48.55 -94.97
C GLU A 5 -38.58 -49.13 -95.19
N LEU A 6 -37.63 -48.30 -95.65
CA LEU A 6 -36.26 -48.75 -95.82
C LEU A 6 -35.59 -48.92 -94.45
N PRO A 7 -34.78 -49.97 -94.22
CA PRO A 7 -34.07 -50.18 -92.95
C PRO A 7 -33.22 -48.98 -92.47
N ARG A 8 -32.76 -48.13 -93.40
CA ARG A 8 -32.05 -46.88 -93.08
C ARG A 8 -32.98 -45.81 -92.48
N GLU A 9 -34.20 -45.71 -92.96
CA GLU A 9 -35.23 -44.78 -92.45
C GLU A 9 -35.67 -45.18 -91.05
N ARG A 10 -35.81 -46.49 -90.79
CA ARG A 10 -36.10 -47.01 -89.45
C ARG A 10 -35.01 -46.65 -88.45
N LYS A 11 -33.73 -46.86 -88.79
CA LYS A 11 -32.58 -46.48 -87.94
C LYS A 11 -32.51 -44.97 -87.70
N ALA A 12 -32.82 -44.16 -88.72
CA ALA A 12 -32.86 -42.70 -88.58
C ALA A 12 -33.99 -42.26 -87.62
N ARG A 13 -35.20 -42.85 -87.75
CA ARG A 13 -36.33 -42.61 -86.85
C ARG A 13 -36.02 -43.00 -85.41
N GLU A 14 -35.48 -44.19 -85.18
CA GLU A 14 -35.08 -44.67 -83.84
C GLU A 14 -34.02 -43.77 -83.18
N SER A 15 -33.08 -43.24 -83.96
CA SER A 15 -32.07 -42.29 -83.47
C SER A 15 -32.68 -40.96 -83.06
N VAL A 16 -33.61 -40.43 -83.87
CA VAL A 16 -34.35 -39.20 -83.56
C VAL A 16 -35.24 -39.40 -82.34
N GLU A 17 -35.89 -40.55 -82.22
CA GLU A 17 -36.76 -40.88 -81.09
C GLU A 17 -35.96 -41.02 -79.79
N ARG A 18 -34.78 -41.65 -79.82
CA ARG A 18 -33.83 -41.65 -78.68
C ARG A 18 -33.42 -40.24 -78.26
N ARG A 19 -33.12 -39.35 -79.21
CA ARG A 19 -32.79 -37.95 -78.88
C ARG A 19 -33.97 -37.23 -78.23
N ARG A 20 -35.20 -37.47 -78.72
CA ARG A 20 -36.42 -36.90 -78.14
C ARG A 20 -36.67 -37.44 -76.73
N SER A 21 -36.52 -38.74 -76.51
CA SER A 21 -36.73 -39.34 -75.18
C SER A 21 -35.71 -38.82 -74.16
N TYR A 22 -34.43 -38.76 -74.52
CA TYR A 22 -33.40 -38.16 -73.66
C TYR A 22 -33.68 -36.70 -73.35
N GLU A 23 -34.12 -35.91 -74.33
CA GLU A 23 -34.44 -34.49 -74.09
C GLU A 23 -35.69 -34.33 -73.22
N THR A 24 -36.70 -35.21 -73.35
CA THR A 24 -37.88 -35.20 -72.46
C THR A 24 -37.52 -35.60 -71.03
N GLU A 25 -36.64 -36.57 -70.84
CA GLU A 25 -36.18 -37.00 -69.51
C GLU A 25 -35.34 -35.90 -68.85
N ARG A 26 -34.41 -35.30 -69.60
CA ARG A 26 -33.63 -34.15 -69.16
C ARG A 26 -34.54 -32.98 -68.77
N ARG A 27 -35.54 -32.66 -69.59
CA ARG A 27 -36.55 -31.65 -69.27
C ARG A 27 -37.36 -32.00 -68.03
N GLY A 28 -37.75 -33.27 -67.85
CA GLY A 28 -38.45 -33.73 -66.66
C GLY A 28 -37.63 -33.60 -65.36
N ARG A 29 -36.30 -33.69 -65.45
CA ARG A 29 -35.39 -33.48 -64.31
C ARG A 29 -35.12 -31.99 -64.03
N ILE A 30 -34.96 -31.17 -65.07
CA ILE A 30 -34.56 -29.74 -64.95
C ILE A 30 -35.78 -28.80 -64.82
N PHE A 31 -36.89 -29.14 -65.46
CA PHE A 31 -38.14 -28.36 -65.54
C PHE A 31 -39.29 -29.08 -64.84
N ASN A 32 -38.99 -29.77 -63.73
CA ASN A 32 -40.03 -30.38 -62.93
C ASN A 32 -40.82 -29.29 -62.19
N GLU A 33 -42.09 -29.14 -62.54
CA GLU A 33 -42.99 -28.11 -61.98
C GLU A 33 -43.06 -28.17 -60.45
N LYS A 34 -43.11 -29.39 -59.87
CA LYS A 34 -43.18 -29.57 -58.41
C LYS A 34 -41.94 -29.03 -57.71
N PHE A 35 -40.75 -29.36 -58.21
CA PHE A 35 -39.50 -28.92 -57.59
C PHE A 35 -39.23 -27.42 -57.79
N ARG A 36 -39.69 -26.84 -58.90
CA ARG A 36 -39.60 -25.39 -59.13
C ARG A 36 -40.44 -24.60 -58.15
N THR A 37 -41.69 -24.99 -57.98
CA THR A 37 -42.61 -24.30 -57.07
C THR A 37 -42.22 -24.49 -55.61
N ILE A 38 -41.84 -25.71 -55.20
CA ILE A 38 -41.35 -25.98 -53.84
C ILE A 38 -40.05 -25.20 -53.56
N GLY A 39 -39.10 -25.18 -54.51
CA GLY A 39 -37.84 -24.45 -54.35
C GLY A 39 -38.03 -22.95 -54.16
N VAL A 40 -38.99 -22.34 -54.87
CA VAL A 40 -39.33 -20.92 -54.71
C VAL A 40 -39.97 -20.64 -53.36
N SER A 41 -40.93 -21.46 -52.91
CA SER A 41 -41.57 -21.31 -51.59
C SER A 41 -40.57 -21.47 -50.45
N PHE A 42 -39.75 -22.53 -50.51
CA PHE A 42 -38.74 -22.80 -49.49
C PHE A 42 -37.71 -21.68 -49.39
N TYR A 43 -37.24 -21.16 -50.53
CA TYR A 43 -36.29 -20.04 -50.53
C TYR A 43 -36.91 -18.75 -49.94
N ALA A 44 -38.18 -18.48 -50.23
CA ALA A 44 -38.90 -17.37 -49.65
C ALA A 44 -39.00 -17.52 -48.12
N ASP A 45 -39.35 -18.70 -47.63
CA ASP A 45 -39.46 -19.00 -46.19
C ASP A 45 -38.10 -18.86 -45.49
N VAL A 46 -37.04 -19.47 -46.05
CA VAL A 46 -35.67 -19.36 -45.53
C VAL A 46 -35.22 -17.90 -45.46
N LYS A 47 -35.56 -17.09 -46.46
CA LYS A 47 -35.25 -15.65 -46.45
C LYS A 47 -35.96 -14.92 -45.30
N GLN A 48 -37.23 -15.25 -45.02
CA GLN A 48 -37.97 -14.68 -43.89
C GLN A 48 -37.38 -15.12 -42.54
N TYR A 49 -37.09 -16.42 -42.38
CA TYR A 49 -36.48 -16.95 -41.15
C TYR A 49 -35.10 -16.36 -40.88
N ASN A 50 -34.24 -16.26 -41.90
CA ASN A 50 -32.92 -15.64 -41.76
C ASN A 50 -33.03 -14.17 -41.33
N ARG A 51 -33.99 -13.43 -41.89
CA ARG A 51 -34.25 -12.04 -41.48
C ARG A 51 -34.69 -11.95 -40.03
N ALA A 52 -35.61 -12.82 -39.60
CA ALA A 52 -36.08 -12.87 -38.21
C ALA A 52 -34.93 -13.23 -37.25
N ALA A 53 -34.10 -14.22 -37.60
CA ALA A 53 -32.93 -14.61 -36.82
C ALA A 53 -31.93 -13.44 -36.65
N CYS A 54 -31.62 -12.71 -37.73
CA CYS A 54 -30.75 -11.54 -37.64
C CYS A 54 -31.30 -10.44 -36.72
N LEU A 55 -32.62 -10.22 -36.73
CA LEU A 55 -33.25 -9.24 -35.84
C LEU A 55 -33.22 -9.67 -34.38
N LEU A 56 -33.49 -10.94 -34.09
CA LEU A 56 -33.42 -11.50 -32.75
C LEU A 56 -31.99 -11.45 -32.20
N GLN A 57 -31.00 -11.83 -33.02
CA GLN A 57 -29.59 -11.73 -32.64
C GLN A 57 -29.20 -10.31 -32.28
N ARG A 58 -29.55 -9.30 -33.10
CA ARG A 58 -29.26 -7.90 -32.79
C ARG A 58 -29.90 -7.43 -31.49
N ARG A 59 -31.14 -7.84 -31.22
CA ARG A 59 -31.83 -7.52 -29.95
C ARG A 59 -31.09 -8.13 -28.77
N GLN A 60 -30.67 -9.38 -28.89
CA GLN A 60 -29.90 -10.06 -27.88
C GLN A 60 -28.57 -9.36 -27.63
N GLU A 61 -27.81 -9.03 -28.68
CA GLU A 61 -26.55 -8.31 -28.54
C GLU A 61 -26.70 -6.95 -27.84
N VAL A 62 -27.77 -6.21 -28.13
CA VAL A 62 -28.07 -4.94 -27.44
C VAL A 62 -28.42 -5.18 -25.98
N ALA A 63 -29.24 -6.19 -25.68
CA ALA A 63 -29.58 -6.56 -24.30
C ALA A 63 -28.34 -7.01 -23.52
N ASP A 64 -27.48 -7.83 -24.11
CA ASP A 64 -26.24 -8.31 -23.51
C ASP A 64 -25.27 -7.16 -23.22
N ARG A 65 -25.13 -6.23 -24.18
CA ARG A 65 -24.34 -5.00 -23.97
C ARG A 65 -24.92 -4.15 -22.85
N SER A 66 -26.23 -3.95 -22.82
CA SER A 66 -26.89 -3.19 -21.77
C SER A 66 -26.73 -3.83 -20.39
N ALA A 67 -26.88 -5.15 -20.30
CA ALA A 67 -26.72 -5.91 -19.06
C ALA A 67 -25.26 -5.86 -18.58
N HIS A 68 -24.30 -5.98 -19.50
CA HIS A 68 -22.88 -5.81 -19.20
C HIS A 68 -22.57 -4.40 -18.68
N GLN A 69 -23.07 -3.36 -19.36
CA GLN A 69 -22.89 -1.97 -18.93
C GLN A 69 -23.50 -1.71 -17.55
N ALA A 70 -24.70 -2.23 -17.29
CA ALA A 70 -25.35 -2.10 -15.98
C ALA A 70 -24.54 -2.77 -14.86
N ARG A 71 -23.98 -3.96 -15.13
CA ARG A 71 -23.11 -4.66 -14.17
C ARG A 71 -21.84 -3.86 -13.87
N VAL A 72 -21.17 -3.37 -14.92
CA VAL A 72 -19.95 -2.57 -14.79
C VAL A 72 -20.23 -1.29 -14.01
N ALA A 73 -21.33 -0.58 -14.34
CA ALA A 73 -21.75 0.61 -13.60
C ALA A 73 -22.01 0.30 -12.12
N PHE A 74 -22.67 -0.83 -11.82
CA PHE A 74 -22.91 -1.27 -10.45
C PHE A 74 -21.61 -1.56 -9.70
N TRP A 75 -20.66 -2.27 -10.32
CA TRP A 75 -19.34 -2.54 -9.73
C TRP A 75 -18.57 -1.27 -9.42
N HIS A 76 -18.53 -0.32 -10.36
CA HIS A 76 -17.87 0.98 -10.16
C HIS A 76 -18.55 1.87 -9.13
N GLN A 77 -19.81 1.64 -8.79
CA GLN A 77 -20.52 2.42 -7.77
C GLN A 77 -20.42 1.76 -6.39
N ASN A 78 -20.50 0.43 -6.32
CA ASN A 78 -20.74 -0.29 -5.07
C ASN A 78 -19.61 -1.23 -4.65
N GLN A 79 -18.65 -1.53 -5.53
CA GLN A 79 -17.57 -2.49 -5.28
C GLN A 79 -16.18 -1.90 -5.51
N ASN A 80 -16.04 -0.58 -5.38
CA ASN A 80 -14.75 0.06 -5.49
C ASN A 80 -13.79 -0.44 -4.40
N PRO A 81 -12.49 -0.60 -4.70
CA PRO A 81 -11.49 -1.02 -3.72
C PRO A 81 -11.46 -0.10 -2.50
N GLU A 82 -11.52 1.22 -2.74
CA GLU A 82 -11.49 2.26 -1.71
C GLU A 82 -12.67 2.19 -0.74
N SER A 83 -13.83 1.71 -1.19
CA SER A 83 -15.02 1.57 -0.35
C SER A 83 -15.07 0.24 0.44
N ARG A 84 -14.03 -0.61 0.33
CA ARG A 84 -13.98 -1.86 1.08
C ARG A 84 -13.64 -1.60 2.55
N ARG A 85 -14.22 -2.42 3.43
CA ARG A 85 -13.99 -2.34 4.89
C ARG A 85 -12.53 -2.50 5.28
N GLU A 86 -11.78 -3.30 4.53
CA GLU A 86 -10.37 -3.62 4.77
C GLU A 86 -9.44 -2.76 3.91
N PHE A 87 -9.92 -1.66 3.33
CA PHE A 87 -9.09 -0.83 2.48
C PHE A 87 -8.00 -0.12 3.28
N ASP A 88 -8.28 0.29 4.52
CA ASP A 88 -7.30 0.83 5.46
C ASP A 88 -6.12 -0.13 5.72
N LEU A 89 -6.41 -1.43 5.80
CA LEU A 89 -5.40 -2.48 5.96
C LEU A 89 -4.62 -2.76 4.66
N ASN A 90 -5.26 -2.56 3.50
CA ASN A 90 -4.70 -2.86 2.17
C ASN A 90 -4.31 -1.61 1.38
N ASP A 91 -4.24 -0.45 2.03
CA ASP A 91 -3.91 0.81 1.39
C ASP A 91 -2.42 0.79 0.98
N PRO A 92 -2.10 0.93 -0.31
CA PRO A 92 -0.70 0.95 -0.76
C PRO A 92 0.12 2.08 -0.13
N ASP A 93 -0.56 3.15 0.30
CA ASP A 93 0.06 4.29 0.97
C ASP A 93 -0.10 4.26 2.50
N ALA A 94 -0.57 3.14 3.08
CA ALA A 94 -0.77 3.00 4.53
C ALA A 94 0.45 3.46 5.33
N LEU A 95 1.65 3.02 4.92
CA LEU A 95 2.91 3.32 5.62
C LEU A 95 3.26 4.82 5.61
N LYS A 96 2.83 5.56 4.59
CA LYS A 96 3.05 7.03 4.51
C LYS A 96 2.06 7.79 5.37
N LYS A 97 0.87 7.23 5.59
CA LYS A 97 -0.21 7.83 6.39
C LYS A 97 -0.08 7.54 7.87
N THR A 98 0.53 6.41 8.23
CA THR A 98 0.89 6.14 9.62
C THR A 98 2.01 7.09 10.03
N GLU A 99 1.66 8.17 10.71
CA GLU A 99 2.63 8.93 11.49
C GLU A 99 3.23 7.96 12.51
N SER A 100 4.55 7.82 12.47
CA SER A 100 5.32 6.93 13.31
C SER A 100 5.20 7.35 14.77
N GLN A 101 4.12 6.95 15.42
CA GLN A 101 3.89 7.20 16.83
C GLN A 101 3.43 5.93 17.53
N MET A 102 4.21 4.86 17.39
CA MET A 102 4.36 3.93 18.50
C MET A 102 5.37 4.53 19.48
N VAL A 103 4.93 5.51 20.28
CA VAL A 103 5.69 5.89 21.47
C VAL A 103 5.50 4.75 22.45
N LEU A 104 6.50 3.87 22.52
CA LEU A 104 6.66 3.01 23.69
C LEU A 104 6.63 3.93 24.92
N PRO A 105 5.71 3.70 25.87
CA PRO A 105 5.73 4.43 27.13
C PRO A 105 7.14 4.37 27.70
N GLY A 106 7.72 5.54 27.99
CA GLY A 106 9.14 5.66 28.34
C GLY A 106 9.52 4.66 29.43
N LEU A 107 10.66 3.99 29.26
CA LEU A 107 11.16 3.06 30.25
C LEU A 107 11.55 3.86 31.51
N LEU A 108 11.06 3.44 32.68
CA LEU A 108 11.30 4.12 33.96
C LEU A 108 12.80 4.31 34.31
N GLY A 109 13.68 3.53 33.66
CA GLY A 109 15.13 3.61 33.84
C GLY A 109 15.86 4.53 32.87
N GLU A 110 15.19 5.08 31.85
CA GLU A 110 15.81 6.04 30.95
C GLU A 110 15.93 7.40 31.64
N ASP A 111 17.15 7.91 31.70
CA ASP A 111 17.46 9.25 32.20
C ASP A 111 18.06 10.10 31.08
N PRO A 112 17.22 10.83 30.31
CA PRO A 112 17.68 11.74 29.27
C PRO A 112 18.68 12.79 29.81
N GLU A 113 18.54 13.14 31.09
CA GLU A 113 19.34 14.17 31.77
C GLU A 113 20.57 13.59 32.50
N SER A 114 20.97 12.35 32.20
CA SER A 114 22.13 11.70 32.83
C SER A 114 23.42 12.51 32.67
N GLY A 115 23.60 13.18 31.52
CA GLY A 115 24.70 14.11 31.27
C GLY A 115 24.69 15.30 32.24
N SER A 116 23.57 16.02 32.30
CA SER A 116 23.35 17.17 33.20
C SER A 116 23.47 16.77 34.68
N ARG A 117 23.00 15.57 35.05
CA ARG A 117 23.15 15.01 36.39
C ARG A 117 24.62 14.80 36.74
N LYS A 118 25.38 14.15 35.85
CA LYS A 118 26.81 13.87 36.05
C LYS A 118 27.62 15.15 36.16
N GLN A 119 27.31 16.17 35.35
CA GLN A 119 27.99 17.47 35.44
C GLN A 119 27.76 18.12 36.80
N ARG A 120 26.50 18.21 37.27
CA ARG A 120 26.19 18.77 38.60
C ARG A 120 26.89 18.01 39.73
N GLN A 121 26.98 16.68 39.64
CA GLN A 121 27.72 15.88 40.62
C GLN A 121 29.22 16.19 40.62
N GLN A 122 29.82 16.40 39.45
CA GLN A 122 31.23 16.79 39.34
C GLN A 122 31.50 18.18 39.92
N GLU A 123 30.62 19.14 39.65
CA GLU A 123 30.70 20.50 40.20
C GLU A 123 30.57 20.48 41.74
N GLN A 124 29.58 19.76 42.28
CA GLN A 124 29.43 19.58 43.72
C GLN A 124 30.67 18.97 44.39
N LEU A 125 31.23 17.92 43.79
CA LEU A 125 32.43 17.28 44.32
C LEU A 125 33.64 18.23 44.30
N ARG A 126 33.80 18.97 43.20
CA ARG A 126 34.88 19.97 43.07
C ARG A 126 34.79 21.02 44.17
N ASP A 127 33.60 21.58 44.40
CA ASP A 127 33.39 22.63 45.39
C ASP A 127 33.62 22.13 46.81
N TRP A 128 33.18 20.91 47.13
CA TRP A 128 33.46 20.27 48.43
C TRP A 128 34.95 20.06 48.67
N LEU A 129 35.69 19.60 47.66
CA LEU A 129 37.14 19.40 47.79
C LEU A 129 37.89 20.71 47.99
N LEU A 130 37.46 21.78 47.29
CA LEU A 130 38.02 23.12 47.48
C LEU A 130 37.73 23.65 48.88
N GLN A 131 36.50 23.47 49.38
CA GLN A 131 36.12 23.89 50.72
C GLN A 131 36.97 23.17 51.78
N GLN A 132 37.08 21.84 51.72
CA GLN A 132 37.90 21.09 52.68
C GLN A 132 39.36 21.52 52.68
N ARG A 133 39.94 21.73 51.49
CA ARG A 133 41.31 22.24 51.36
C ARG A 133 41.47 23.61 52.02
N ASN A 134 40.54 24.53 51.74
CA ASN A 134 40.60 25.90 52.27
C ASN A 134 40.46 25.90 53.80
N GLU A 135 39.53 25.12 54.35
CA GLU A 135 39.35 24.98 55.80
C GLU A 135 40.61 24.41 56.48
N LEU A 136 41.26 23.41 55.87
CA LEU A 136 42.53 22.88 56.36
C LEU A 136 43.66 23.92 56.29
N GLN A 137 43.75 24.69 55.20
CA GLN A 137 44.73 25.77 55.08
C GLN A 137 44.50 26.85 56.13
N GLN A 138 43.24 27.27 56.33
CA GLN A 138 42.87 28.25 57.35
C GLN A 138 43.23 27.76 58.76
N LYS A 139 42.88 26.50 59.11
CA LYS A 139 43.26 25.91 60.40
C LYS A 139 44.77 25.88 60.61
N ARG A 140 45.57 25.55 59.58
CA ARG A 140 47.03 25.58 59.66
C ARG A 140 47.58 26.99 59.86
N LEU A 141 47.03 27.99 59.16
CA LEU A 141 47.44 29.38 59.35
C LEU A 141 47.08 29.87 60.75
N GLN A 142 45.88 29.54 61.24
CA GLN A 142 45.44 29.86 62.59
C GLN A 142 46.38 29.25 63.64
N GLN A 143 46.75 27.98 63.50
CA GLN A 143 47.73 27.33 64.38
C GLN A 143 49.10 28.03 64.37
N LYS A 144 49.58 28.49 63.21
CA LYS A 144 50.84 29.26 63.13
C LYS A 144 50.71 30.61 63.85
N ILE A 145 49.64 31.35 63.58
CA ILE A 145 49.37 32.66 64.22
C ILE A 145 49.23 32.50 65.73
N ASP A 146 48.50 31.49 66.21
CA ASP A 146 48.33 31.23 67.63
C ASP A 146 49.64 30.79 68.29
N GLY A 147 50.47 30.01 67.59
CA GLY A 147 51.83 29.69 68.01
C GLY A 147 52.74 30.93 68.10
N GLU A 148 52.72 31.81 67.09
CA GLU A 148 53.46 33.08 67.09
C GLU A 148 52.97 34.02 68.20
N ARG A 149 51.66 34.10 68.45
CA ARG A 149 51.08 34.86 69.57
C ARG A 149 51.50 34.31 70.92
N ALA A 150 51.54 32.98 71.09
CA ALA A 150 52.02 32.35 72.32
C ALA A 150 53.51 32.66 72.57
N LEU A 151 54.33 32.68 71.52
CA LEU A 151 55.74 33.07 71.60
C LEU A 151 55.92 34.57 71.91
N SER A 152 55.12 35.44 71.30
CA SER A 152 55.12 36.89 71.59
C SER A 152 54.70 37.21 73.03
N CYS A 153 53.78 36.45 73.62
CA CYS A 153 53.38 36.61 75.02
C CYS A 153 54.50 36.21 75.99
N ASN A 154 55.29 35.19 75.66
CA ASN A 154 56.44 34.79 76.47
C ASN A 154 57.55 35.87 76.48
N CYS A 155 57.76 36.60 75.38
CA CYS A 155 58.73 37.70 75.33
C CYS A 155 58.32 38.93 76.17
N LEU A 156 57.01 39.16 76.38
CA LEU A 156 56.52 40.22 77.26
C LEU A 156 56.56 39.81 78.75
N GLY A 157 56.56 38.52 79.05
CA GLY A 157 56.72 38.00 80.42
C GLY A 157 58.14 38.15 80.99
N GLU A 158 59.15 38.27 80.14
CA GLU A 158 60.56 38.45 80.56
C GLU A 158 60.95 39.92 80.83
N LEU A 159 60.11 40.89 80.45
CA LEU A 159 60.38 42.33 80.67
C LEU A 159 59.73 42.93 81.94
N TYR A 160 59.01 42.14 82.73
CA TYR A 160 58.46 42.59 84.02
C TYR A 160 59.01 41.75 85.18
N ASN A 161 60.32 41.87 85.41
CA ASN A 161 60.92 41.46 86.69
C ASN A 161 62.03 42.46 87.05
N CYS A 162 61.68 43.52 87.77
CA CYS A 162 62.54 44.25 88.72
C CYS A 162 61.79 45.47 89.26
N THR A 163 61.29 45.42 90.50
CA THR A 163 61.83 46.19 91.64
C THR A 163 60.94 46.01 92.87
N GLU A 164 61.58 45.58 93.95
CA GLU A 164 61.11 45.65 95.32
C GLU A 164 60.51 47.02 95.66
N PHE A 165 59.33 47.03 96.29
CA PHE A 165 59.11 47.98 97.38
C PHE A 165 58.26 47.33 98.47
N GLN A 166 58.78 47.45 99.68
CA GLN A 166 58.40 46.70 100.87
C GLN A 166 57.52 47.58 101.77
N VAL A 167 56.61 46.91 102.49
CA VAL A 167 55.89 47.27 103.74
C VAL A 167 54.87 48.44 103.74
N PRO A 168 53.94 48.54 104.73
CA PRO A 168 53.52 47.57 105.76
C PRO A 168 51.99 47.42 105.98
N THR A 169 51.68 46.35 106.71
CA THR A 169 50.47 46.02 107.47
C THR A 169 49.97 47.13 108.41
N ILE A 170 48.64 47.30 108.51
CA ILE A 170 47.98 47.82 109.72
C ILE A 170 46.67 47.04 109.98
N LYS A 171 46.71 46.26 111.05
CA LYS A 171 45.69 45.79 112.01
C LYS A 171 44.29 45.40 111.52
#